data_AF-A0A0U2W9V9-F1
#
_entry.id   AF-A0A0U2W9V9-F1
#
_cell.length_a   1.000
_cell.length_b   1.000
_cell.length_c   1.000
_cell.angle_alpha   90.00
_cell.angle_beta   90.00
_cell.angle_gamma   90.00
#
_symmetry.space_group_name_H-M   'P 1'
#
loop_
_entity.id
_entity.type
_entity.pdbx_description
1 polymer ?
#
loop_
_entity_poly.entity_id
_entity_poly.type
_entity_poly.pdbx_seq_one_letter_code
_entity_poly.pdbx_strand_id
1 'polypeptide(L)'
;MNKSVFLYVYGGDFSAQDFEQKFNPDEFYEAMLIEDVKYKVIEDDESYIEVKIKEYDGDISDEAIEFIKNLLCDDDDLKHSNLYKVN
;
A
#
# COMPACT_ATOMS: atom_id res chain seq x y z
N MET A 1 -11.20 -17.33 -9.44
CA MET A 1 -11.05 -17.18 -7.97
C MET A 1 -10.97 -15.70 -7.72
N ASN A 2 -11.78 -15.17 -6.79
CA ASN A 2 -11.64 -13.78 -6.39
C ASN A 2 -10.32 -13.65 -5.63
N LYS A 3 -9.57 -12.60 -5.95
CA LYS A 3 -8.34 -12.24 -5.26
C LYS A 3 -8.49 -10.81 -4.78
N SER A 4 -7.94 -10.51 -3.61
CA SER A 4 -7.73 -9.15 -3.17
C SER A 4 -6.29 -8.76 -3.44
N VAL A 5 -6.12 -7.60 -4.07
CA VAL A 5 -4.81 -7.05 -4.40
C VAL A 5 -4.56 -5.85 -3.50
N PHE A 6 -3.33 -5.74 -3.01
CA PHE A 6 -2.90 -4.66 -2.14
C PHE A 6 -1.59 -4.08 -2.62
N LEU A 7 -1.46 -2.76 -2.47
CA LEU A 7 -0.18 -2.10 -2.40
C LEU A 7 0.27 -2.09 -0.94
N TYR A 8 1.36 -2.80 -0.66
CA TYR A 8 2.08 -2.69 0.59
C TYR A 8 3.11 -1.58 0.47
N VAL A 9 2.88 -0.49 1.20
CA VAL A 9 3.73 0.70 1.23
C VAL A 9 4.50 0.71 2.54
N TYR A 10 5.82 0.85 2.45
CA TYR A 10 6.75 0.87 3.59
C TYR A 10 8.04 1.60 3.17
N GLY A 11 9.09 1.60 3.99
CA GLY A 11 10.40 2.15 3.62
C GLY A 11 10.91 3.09 4.70
N GLY A 12 10.93 4.39 4.39
CA GLY A 12 11.39 5.45 5.28
C GLY A 12 10.37 5.85 6.34
N ASP A 13 10.78 6.82 7.16
CA ASP A 13 9.87 7.46 8.11
C ASP A 13 8.73 8.14 7.34
N PHE A 14 7.49 7.93 7.77
CA PHE A 14 6.27 8.48 7.13
C PHE A 14 5.99 7.99 5.69
N SER A 15 6.62 6.91 5.22
CA SER A 15 6.48 6.49 3.80
C SER A 15 5.04 6.25 3.34
N ALA A 16 4.17 5.70 4.20
CA ALA A 16 2.76 5.48 3.87
C ALA A 16 1.97 6.79 3.86
N GLN A 17 2.24 7.68 4.81
CA GLN A 17 1.66 9.01 4.84
C GLN A 17 2.06 9.83 3.60
N ASP A 18 3.33 9.80 3.21
CA ASP A 18 3.82 10.50 2.01
C ASP A 18 3.22 9.92 0.73
N PHE A 19 3.05 8.59 0.68
CA PHE A 19 2.40 7.94 -0.44
C PHE A 19 0.95 8.40 -0.61
N GLU A 20 0.15 8.46 0.47
CA GLU A 20 -1.23 8.96 0.45
C GLU A 20 -1.34 10.42 -0.01
N GLN A 21 -0.35 11.24 0.32
CA GLN A 21 -0.33 12.65 -0.10
C GLN A 21 0.03 12.82 -1.58
N LYS A 22 0.87 11.94 -2.12
CA LYS A 22 1.45 12.07 -3.45
C LYS A 22 0.71 11.26 -4.52
N PHE A 23 0.07 10.16 -4.17
CA PHE A 23 -0.43 9.17 -5.13
C PHE A 23 -1.85 8.68 -4.82
N ASN A 24 -2.60 8.38 -5.88
CA ASN A 24 -3.79 7.54 -5.79
C ASN A 24 -3.37 6.06 -5.88
N PRO A 25 -3.76 5.18 -4.93
CA PRO A 25 -3.34 3.77 -4.94
C PRO A 25 -3.76 2.99 -6.19
N ASP A 26 -4.98 3.17 -6.70
CA ASP A 26 -5.47 2.46 -7.88
C ASP A 26 -4.71 2.89 -9.14
N GLU A 27 -4.54 4.20 -9.36
CA GLU A 27 -3.77 4.72 -10.49
C GLU A 27 -2.30 4.28 -10.44
N PHE A 28 -1.72 4.24 -9.24
CA PHE A 28 -0.35 3.77 -9.05
C PHE A 28 -0.22 2.27 -9.35
N TYR A 29 -1.20 1.47 -8.93
CA TYR A 29 -1.27 0.05 -9.24
C TYR A 29 -1.38 -0.19 -10.75
N GLU A 30 -2.27 0.52 -11.45
CA GLU A 30 -2.38 0.45 -12.91
C GLU A 30 -1.06 0.80 -13.61
N ALA A 31 -0.37 1.84 -13.15
CA ALA A 31 0.94 2.21 -13.67
C ALA A 31 1.99 1.11 -13.47
N MET A 32 2.01 0.46 -12.30
CA MET A 32 2.90 -0.69 -12.04
C MET A 32 2.58 -1.89 -12.94
N LEU A 33 1.31 -2.14 -13.25
CA LEU A 33 0.91 -3.19 -14.18
C LEU A 33 1.36 -2.89 -15.61
N ILE A 34 1.25 -1.64 -16.06
CA ILE A 34 1.70 -1.20 -17.39
C ILE A 34 3.22 -1.35 -17.53
N GLU A 35 3.96 -1.06 -16.47
CA GLU A 35 5.41 -1.22 -16.39
C GLU A 35 5.85 -2.68 -16.17
N ASP A 36 4.92 -3.62 -15.97
CA ASP A 36 5.16 -5.04 -15.66
C ASP A 36 6.05 -5.24 -14.41
N VAL A 37 5.83 -4.43 -13.36
CA VAL A 37 6.59 -4.50 -12.11
C VAL A 37 5.71 -4.86 -10.91
N LYS A 38 6.25 -5.69 -10.00
CA LYS A 38 5.61 -6.00 -8.70
C LYS A 38 6.20 -5.25 -7.51
N TYR A 39 7.25 -4.48 -7.76
CA TYR A 39 7.99 -3.73 -6.76
C TYR A 39 8.49 -2.42 -7.37
N LYS A 40 8.33 -1.31 -6.65
CA LYS A 40 8.79 0.00 -7.06
C LYS A 40 9.36 0.75 -5.87
N VAL A 41 10.46 1.46 -6.10
CA VAL A 41 11.08 2.38 -5.14
C VAL A 41 10.86 3.79 -5.66
N ILE A 42 10.40 4.67 -4.78
CA ILE A 42 10.28 6.10 -5.03
C ILE A 42 11.19 6.78 -4.02
N GLU A 43 12.21 7.46 -4.51
CA GLU A 43 13.19 8.16 -3.68
C GLU A 43 13.33 9.58 -4.19
N ASP A 44 13.13 10.54 -3.30
CA ASP A 44 13.46 11.95 -3.48
C ASP A 44 14.23 12.47 -2.27
N ASP A 45 14.64 13.75 -2.28
CA ASP A 45 15.47 14.33 -1.21
C ASP A 45 14.77 14.29 0.17
N GLU A 46 13.45 14.10 0.22
CA GLU A 46 12.64 14.19 1.44
C GLU A 46 11.99 12.87 1.85
N SER A 47 11.88 11.89 0.95
CA SER A 47 11.11 10.66 1.17
C SER A 47 11.71 9.43 0.51
N TYR A 48 11.55 8.28 1.17
CA TYR A 48 11.92 6.96 0.66
C TYR A 48 10.72 6.01 0.78
N ILE A 49 10.12 5.64 -0.34
CA ILE A 49 8.88 4.86 -0.41
C ILE A 49 9.11 3.55 -1.18
N GLU A 50 9.02 2.48 -0.42
CA GLU A 50 8.88 1.06 -0.70
C GLU A 50 7.47 0.62 -1.16
N VAL A 51 7.18 0.31 -2.43
CA VAL A 51 5.84 -0.22 -2.83
C VAL A 51 5.92 -1.64 -3.38
N LYS A 52 5.12 -2.57 -2.83
CA LYS A 52 4.98 -3.96 -3.29
C LYS A 52 3.54 -4.35 -3.58
N ILE A 53 3.31 -5.01 -4.72
CA ILE A 53 2.03 -5.67 -5.02
C ILE A 53 1.95 -6.97 -4.22
N LYS A 54 0.87 -7.12 -3.45
CA LYS A 54 0.53 -8.32 -2.68
C LYS A 54 -0.84 -8.84 -3.13
N GLU A 55 -0.88 -10.11 -3.52
CA GLU A 55 -2.11 -10.79 -3.93
C GLU A 55 -2.47 -11.84 -2.88
N TYR A 56 -3.72 -11.86 -2.44
CA TYR A 56 -4.25 -12.88 -1.54
C TYR A 56 -5.46 -13.55 -2.18
N ASP A 57 -5.55 -14.87 -2.00
CA ASP A 57 -6.70 -15.63 -2.44
C ASP A 57 -7.90 -15.34 -1.52
N GLY A 58 -9.06 -15.13 -2.13
CA GLY A 58 -10.28 -14.72 -1.43
C GLY A 58 -10.59 -13.25 -1.61
N ASP A 59 -11.81 -12.88 -1.23
CA ASP A 59 -12.24 -11.49 -1.17
C ASP A 59 -12.16 -11.03 0.29
N ILE A 60 -11.14 -10.21 0.57
CA ILE A 60 -10.91 -9.59 1.88
C ILE A 60 -11.69 -8.28 1.90
N SER A 61 -12.72 -8.18 2.72
CA SER A 61 -13.57 -6.99 2.80
C SER A 61 -12.84 -5.81 3.45
N ASP A 62 -13.30 -4.61 3.14
CA ASP A 62 -12.72 -3.36 3.65
C ASP A 62 -12.92 -3.26 5.16
N GLU A 63 -14.04 -3.76 5.68
CA GLU A 63 -14.32 -3.80 7.12
C GLU A 63 -13.35 -4.75 7.85
N ALA A 64 -12.96 -5.87 7.23
CA ALA A 64 -11.98 -6.78 7.83
C ALA A 64 -10.60 -6.13 7.91
N ILE A 65 -10.22 -5.36 6.90
CA ILE A 65 -8.96 -4.61 6.87
C ILE A 65 -8.96 -3.54 7.96
N GLU A 66 -10.04 -2.74 8.04
CA GLU A 66 -10.19 -1.69 9.06
C GLU A 66 -10.18 -2.29 10.47
N PHE A 67 -10.90 -3.40 10.68
CA PHE A 67 -10.89 -4.12 11.95
C PHE A 67 -9.48 -4.56 12.38
N ILE A 68 -8.71 -5.15 11.46
CA ILE A 68 -7.34 -5.60 11.75
C ILE A 68 -6.43 -4.41 12.06
N LYS A 69 -6.51 -3.32 11.28
CA LYS A 69 -5.71 -2.10 11.52
C LYS A 69 -6.01 -1.53 12.90
N ASN A 70 -7.29 -1.37 13.25
CA ASN A 70 -7.70 -0.85 14.56
C ASN A 70 -7.33 -1.77 15.74
N LEU A 71 -7.15 -3.08 15.49
CA LEU A 71 -6.80 -4.05 16.52
C LEU A 71 -5.28 -4.14 16.75
N LEU A 72 -4.48 -4.02 15.70
CA LEU A 72 -3.05 -4.39 15.70
C LEU A 72 -2.09 -3.24 15.46
N CYS A 73 -2.53 -2.12 14.91
CA CYS A 73 -1.68 -0.98 14.56
C CYS A 73 -2.12 0.25 15.35
N ASP A 74 -1.16 1.07 15.78
CA ASP A 74 -1.46 2.43 16.19
C ASP A 74 -1.33 3.43 15.02
N ASP A 75 -1.73 4.69 15.26
CA ASP A 75 -1.67 5.74 14.25
C ASP A 75 -0.22 6.03 13.79
N ASP A 76 0.79 5.78 14.62
CA ASP A 76 2.18 6.00 14.24
C ASP A 76 2.66 4.87 13.31
N ASP A 77 2.33 3.61 13.60
CA ASP A 77 2.61 2.46 12.74
C ASP A 77 2.08 2.68 11.31
N LEU A 78 0.85 3.19 11.19
CA LEU A 78 0.18 3.40 9.90
C LEU A 78 0.76 4.55 9.07
N LYS A 79 1.46 5.50 9.69
CA LYS A 79 2.22 6.55 8.96
C LYS A 79 3.46 5.97 8.31
N HIS A 80 4.10 5.00 8.95
CA HIS A 80 5.33 4.37 8.48
C HIS A 80 5.06 3.29 7.43
N SER A 81 4.00 2.49 7.59
CA SER A 81 3.66 1.46 6.62
C SER A 81 2.16 1.18 6.58
N ASN A 82 1.63 0.89 5.39
CA ASN A 82 0.21 0.65 5.23
C ASN A 82 -0.09 -0.31 4.07
N LEU A 83 -1.29 -0.89 4.10
CA LEU A 83 -1.87 -1.69 3.02
C LEU A 83 -3.04 -0.93 2.40
N TYR A 84 -2.95 -0.67 1.10
CA TYR A 84 -4.02 -0.10 0.29
C TYR A 84 -4.60 -1.20 -0.58
N LYS A 85 -5.89 -1.50 -0.41
CA LYS A 85 -6.59 -2.41 -1.31
C LYS A 85 -6.83 -1.68 -2.63
N VAL A 86 -6.58 -2.36 -3.74
CA VAL A 86 -6.72 -1.82 -5.10
C VAL A 86 -7.53 -2.77 -5.97
N ASN A 87 -8.11 -2.25 -7.06
CA ASN A 87 -8.97 -3.01 -7.97
C ASN A 87 -8.31 -3.34 -9.32
#